data_AF-A0A162FQ54-F1
#
_entry.id   AF-A0A162FQ54-F1
#
_cell.length_a   1.000
_cell.length_b   1.000
_cell.length_c   1.000
_cell.angle_alpha   90.00
_cell.angle_beta   90.00
_cell.angle_gamma   90.00
#
_symmetry.space_group_name_H-M   'P 1'
#
loop_
_entity.id
_entity.type
_entity.pdbx_description
1 polymer ?
#
loop_
_entity_poly.entity_id
_entity_poly.type
_entity_poly.pdbx_seq_one_letter_code
_entity_poly.pdbx_strand_id
1 'polypeptide(L)'
;MRRYRDELVLLAGLLTAFALTASISLLGRWSLWSSIVVLCLTTFYYSYTFFHSDNRGLKLFLFLVQAILVIFYFALIYRSFGIIDSATGQTISPEWLDAMYFSVVTWTTLGYGDFRPVHDAKIWVMAEALLGYVFMGIFVAKILYMLRGDEDTLAVEEA
;
A
#
# COMPACT_ATOMS: atom_id res chain seq x y z
N MET A 1 23.93 -14.90 -2.09
CA MET A 1 22.57 -14.94 -1.49
C MET A 1 22.26 -13.81 -0.49
N ARG A 2 23.23 -13.18 0.22
CA ARG A 2 22.93 -12.07 1.15
C ARG A 2 22.40 -10.77 0.50
N ARG A 3 22.68 -10.53 -0.79
CA ARG A 3 22.35 -9.27 -1.49
C ARG A 3 20.85 -9.03 -1.77
N TYR A 4 20.05 -10.10 -1.87
CA TYR A 4 18.60 -10.01 -2.19
C TYR A 4 17.69 -10.45 -1.04
N ARG A 5 18.24 -10.55 0.18
CA ARG A 5 17.51 -11.12 1.31
C ARG A 5 16.30 -10.25 1.67
N ASP A 6 16.45 -8.94 1.63
CA ASP A 6 15.40 -8.01 2.05
C ASP A 6 14.25 -7.98 1.03
N GLU A 7 14.59 -8.10 -0.26
CA GLU A 7 13.65 -8.22 -1.37
C GLU A 7 12.87 -9.54 -1.28
N LEU A 8 13.52 -10.65 -0.93
CA LEU A 8 12.83 -11.91 -0.69
C LEU A 8 11.88 -11.84 0.51
N VAL A 9 12.26 -11.14 1.58
CA VAL A 9 11.38 -10.92 2.74
C VAL A 9 10.17 -10.07 2.35
N LEU A 10 10.37 -9.01 1.55
CA LEU A 10 9.27 -8.21 1.01
C LEU A 10 8.30 -9.07 0.18
N LEU A 11 8.84 -9.82 -0.78
CA LEU A 11 8.03 -10.69 -1.65
C LEU A 11 7.30 -11.76 -0.85
N ALA A 12 7.96 -12.41 0.12
CA ALA A 12 7.33 -13.40 0.99
C ALA A 12 6.21 -12.79 1.85
N GLY A 13 6.43 -11.59 2.39
CA GLY A 13 5.42 -10.86 3.16
C GLY A 13 4.20 -10.48 2.31
N LEU A 14 4.42 -9.97 1.08
CA LEU A 14 3.35 -9.65 0.13
C LEU A 14 2.57 -10.89 -0.28
N LEU A 15 3.25 -12.00 -0.61
CA LEU A 15 2.60 -13.27 -0.95
C LEU A 15 1.79 -13.81 0.22
N THR A 16 2.30 -13.69 1.46
CA THR A 16 1.59 -14.10 2.66
C THR A 16 0.34 -13.26 2.89
N ALA A 17 0.43 -11.93 2.74
CA ALA A 17 -0.74 -11.05 2.83
C ALA A 17 -1.80 -11.38 1.78
N PHE A 18 -1.38 -11.62 0.54
CA PHE A 18 -2.32 -12.00 -0.54
C PHE A 18 -2.95 -13.38 -0.29
N ALA A 19 -2.18 -14.36 0.17
CA ALA A 19 -2.68 -15.69 0.53
C ALA A 19 -3.69 -15.63 1.69
N LEU A 20 -3.44 -14.78 2.70
CA LEU A 20 -4.39 -14.53 3.78
C LEU A 20 -5.70 -13.95 3.23
N THR A 21 -5.61 -12.98 2.33
CA THR A 21 -6.79 -12.38 1.66
C THR A 21 -7.59 -13.42 0.89
N ALA A 22 -6.92 -14.30 0.13
CA ALA A 22 -7.56 -15.40 -0.60
C ALA A 22 -8.22 -16.42 0.34
N SER A 23 -7.75 -16.53 1.58
CA SER A 23 -8.26 -17.44 2.62
C SER A 23 -9.48 -16.86 3.36
N ILE A 24 -10.10 -15.79 2.86
CA ILE A 24 -11.28 -15.16 3.47
C ILE A 24 -12.45 -16.14 3.67
N SER A 25 -12.61 -17.11 2.77
CA SER A 25 -13.64 -18.15 2.87
C SER A 25 -13.43 -19.11 4.06
N LEU A 26 -12.18 -19.27 4.52
CA LEU A 26 -11.81 -20.18 5.61
C LEU A 26 -11.71 -19.47 6.96
N LEU A 27 -11.10 -18.29 6.99
CA LEU A 27 -10.77 -17.55 8.21
C LEU A 27 -11.73 -16.38 8.48
N GLY A 28 -12.66 -16.12 7.57
CA GLY A 28 -13.58 -15.00 7.65
C GLY A 28 -12.86 -13.64 7.65
N ARG A 29 -13.50 -12.63 8.25
CA ARG A 29 -13.02 -11.23 8.29
C ARG A 29 -11.68 -11.05 9.01
N TRP A 30 -11.28 -12.00 9.87
CA TRP A 30 -10.00 -11.95 10.58
C TRP A 30 -8.79 -12.03 9.65
N SER A 31 -8.95 -12.69 8.49
CA SER A 31 -7.91 -12.77 7.46
C SER A 31 -7.52 -11.41 6.87
N LEU A 32 -8.47 -10.48 6.79
CA LEU A 32 -8.24 -9.14 6.27
C LEU A 32 -7.46 -8.27 7.26
N TRP A 33 -7.71 -8.46 8.57
CA TRP A 33 -6.93 -7.79 9.60
C TRP A 33 -5.51 -8.33 9.68
N SER A 34 -5.33 -9.65 9.61
CA SER A 34 -3.99 -10.25 9.63
C SER A 34 -3.18 -9.87 8.39
N SER A 35 -3.79 -9.82 7.21
CA SER A 35 -3.11 -9.36 6.00
C SER A 35 -2.70 -7.89 6.07
N ILE A 36 -3.53 -6.99 6.60
CA ILE A 36 -3.10 -5.59 6.85
C ILE A 36 -1.90 -5.54 7.79
N VAL A 37 -1.92 -6.30 8.89
CA VAL A 37 -0.79 -6.32 9.83
C VAL A 37 0.48 -6.79 9.14
N VAL A 38 0.40 -7.86 8.34
CA VAL A 38 1.55 -8.37 7.57
C VAL A 38 2.04 -7.33 6.56
N LEU A 39 1.15 -6.65 5.84
CA LEU A 39 1.50 -5.58 4.90
C LEU A 39 2.22 -4.44 5.62
N CYS A 40 1.69 -3.97 6.75
CA CYS A 40 2.30 -2.92 7.55
C CYS A 40 3.68 -3.32 8.03
N LEU A 41 3.81 -4.47 8.69
CA LEU A 41 5.10 -4.95 9.22
C LEU A 41 6.15 -5.11 8.12
N THR A 42 5.75 -5.68 6.97
CA THR A 42 6.65 -5.85 5.83
C THR A 42 7.06 -4.50 5.24
N THR A 43 6.13 -3.55 5.12
CA THR A 43 6.41 -2.18 4.64
C THR A 43 7.36 -1.46 5.58
N PHE A 44 7.13 -1.51 6.90
CA PHE A 44 8.00 -0.90 7.89
C PHE A 44 9.39 -1.52 7.89
N TYR A 45 9.49 -2.85 7.85
CA TYR A 45 10.77 -3.56 7.73
C TYR A 45 11.54 -3.16 6.47
N TYR A 46 10.87 -3.18 5.32
CA TYR A 46 11.51 -2.85 4.05
C TYR A 46 11.92 -1.36 3.98
N SER A 47 11.09 -0.48 4.55
CA SER A 47 11.40 0.94 4.70
C SER A 47 12.60 1.19 5.61
N TYR A 48 12.69 0.51 6.75
CA TYR A 48 13.86 0.60 7.63
C TYR A 48 15.15 0.17 6.92
N THR A 49 15.07 -0.91 6.15
CA THR A 49 16.21 -1.47 5.43
C THR A 49 16.60 -0.67 4.19
N PHE A 50 15.76 0.26 3.72
CA PHE A 50 16.11 1.22 2.67
C PHE A 50 17.22 2.17 3.13
N PHE A 51 17.11 2.71 4.35
CA PHE A 51 18.05 3.70 4.89
C PHE A 51 19.43 3.13 5.24
N HIS A 52 19.59 1.80 5.22
CA HIS A 52 20.85 1.12 5.55
C HIS A 52 21.42 0.33 4.38
N SER A 53 20.92 0.51 3.16
CA SER A 53 21.30 -0.31 2.00
C SER A 53 21.91 0.51 0.88
N ASP A 54 22.87 -0.11 0.19
CA ASP A 54 23.54 0.47 -0.97
C ASP A 54 22.67 0.46 -2.24
N ASN A 55 21.72 -0.49 -2.38
CA ASN A 55 20.88 -0.61 -3.59
C ASN A 55 19.60 0.24 -3.51
N ARG A 56 19.73 1.55 -3.25
CA ARG A 56 18.60 2.46 -2.94
C ARG A 56 17.56 2.52 -4.06
N GLY A 57 17.98 2.58 -5.33
CA GLY A 57 17.08 2.68 -6.47
C GLY A 57 16.11 1.50 -6.62
N LEU A 58 16.61 0.26 -6.50
CA LEU A 58 15.76 -0.94 -6.54
C LEU A 58 14.76 -0.95 -5.38
N LYS A 59 15.20 -0.57 -4.18
CA LYS A 59 14.33 -0.53 -3.00
C LYS A 59 13.25 0.55 -3.12
N LEU A 60 13.54 1.68 -3.75
CA LEU A 60 12.53 2.69 -4.06
C LEU A 60 11.52 2.14 -5.08
N PHE A 61 11.99 1.52 -6.15
CA PHE A 61 11.14 0.94 -7.18
C PHE A 61 10.18 -0.11 -6.59
N LEU A 62 10.69 -1.06 -5.80
CA LEU A 62 9.87 -2.08 -5.15
C LEU A 62 8.88 -1.50 -4.13
N PHE A 63 9.24 -0.40 -3.47
CA PHE A 63 8.32 0.33 -2.59
C PHE A 63 7.17 0.99 -3.38
N LEU A 64 7.41 1.53 -4.58
CA LEU A 64 6.35 2.06 -5.43
C LEU A 64 5.44 0.96 -5.97
N VAL A 65 6.00 -0.17 -6.39
CA VAL A 65 5.22 -1.37 -6.77
C VAL A 65 4.35 -1.82 -5.61
N GLN A 66 4.88 -1.80 -4.37
CA GLN A 66 4.10 -2.12 -3.18
C GLN A 66 2.90 -1.19 -2.98
N ALA A 67 3.01 0.13 -3.23
CA ALA A 67 1.85 1.03 -3.17
C ALA A 67 0.73 0.61 -4.13
N ILE A 68 1.08 0.28 -5.37
CA ILE A 68 0.10 -0.18 -6.37
C ILE A 68 -0.59 -1.47 -5.89
N LEU A 69 0.16 -2.39 -5.30
CA LEU A 69 -0.40 -3.63 -4.74
C LEU A 69 -1.31 -3.39 -3.53
N VAL A 70 -1.00 -2.41 -2.68
CA VAL A 70 -1.86 -2.05 -1.53
C VAL A 70 -3.17 -1.42 -2.01
N ILE A 71 -3.12 -0.52 -3.00
CA ILE A 71 -4.33 0.02 -3.66
C ILE A 71 -5.16 -1.11 -4.25
N PHE A 72 -4.53 -2.03 -4.99
CA PHE A 72 -5.22 -3.19 -5.54
C PHE A 72 -5.85 -4.08 -4.45
N TYR A 73 -5.17 -4.25 -3.32
CA TYR A 73 -5.70 -4.98 -2.17
C TYR A 73 -6.96 -4.33 -1.58
N PHE A 74 -6.99 -3.01 -1.40
CA PHE A 74 -8.20 -2.32 -0.93
C PHE A 74 -9.33 -2.35 -1.97
N ALA A 75 -9.01 -2.27 -3.26
CA ALA A 75 -10.00 -2.46 -4.32
C ALA A 75 -10.69 -3.84 -4.23
N LEU A 76 -9.95 -4.92 -3.91
CA LEU A 76 -10.54 -6.23 -3.67
C LEU A 76 -11.49 -6.23 -2.48
N ILE A 77 -11.14 -5.54 -1.39
CA ILE A 77 -12.01 -5.37 -0.23
C ILE A 77 -13.31 -4.67 -0.66
N TYR A 78 -13.23 -3.54 -1.36
CA TYR A 78 -14.44 -2.81 -1.79
C TYR A 78 -15.30 -3.60 -2.76
N ARG A 79 -14.69 -4.42 -3.62
CA ARG A 79 -15.43 -5.35 -4.47
C ARG A 79 -16.15 -6.44 -3.68
N SER A 80 -15.57 -6.89 -2.56
CA SER A 80 -16.17 -7.92 -1.69
C SER A 80 -17.30 -7.38 -0.80
N PHE A 81 -17.17 -6.15 -0.28
CA PHE A 81 -18.18 -5.53 0.59
C PHE A 81 -19.26 -4.76 -0.18
N GLY A 82 -18.95 -4.30 -1.39
CA GLY A 82 -19.78 -3.36 -2.14
C GLY A 82 -19.50 -1.90 -1.79
N ILE A 83 -19.94 -1.01 -2.66
CA ILE A 83 -19.88 0.45 -2.48
C ILE A 83 -21.26 1.05 -2.72
N ILE A 84 -21.51 2.25 -2.22
CA ILE A 84 -22.74 2.99 -2.43
C ILE A 84 -22.48 4.01 -3.53
N ASP A 85 -23.28 3.97 -4.59
CA ASP A 85 -23.32 5.02 -5.60
C ASP A 85 -24.10 6.21 -5.03
N SER A 86 -23.48 7.40 -5.01
CA SER A 86 -24.08 8.60 -4.44
C SER A 86 -25.17 9.20 -5.32
N ALA A 87 -25.20 8.91 -6.62
CA ALA A 87 -26.24 9.39 -7.52
C ALA A 87 -27.56 8.63 -7.31
N THR A 88 -27.47 7.31 -7.11
CA THR A 88 -28.64 6.43 -6.94
C THR A 88 -28.97 6.13 -5.47
N GLY A 89 -28.00 6.30 -4.57
CA GLY A 89 -28.09 5.94 -3.15
C GLY A 89 -28.12 4.43 -2.90
N GLN A 90 -27.88 3.60 -3.93
CA GLN A 90 -27.96 2.16 -3.83
C GLN A 90 -26.59 1.53 -3.58
N THR A 91 -26.58 0.44 -2.83
CA THR A 91 -25.40 -0.42 -2.71
C THR A 91 -25.24 -1.22 -4.00
N ILE A 92 -24.09 -1.03 -4.66
CA ILE A 92 -23.71 -1.73 -5.89
C ILE A 92 -22.52 -2.65 -5.61
N SER A 93 -22.44 -3.73 -6.38
CA SER A 93 -21.22 -4.54 -6.50
C SER A 93 -20.36 -3.89 -7.59
N PRO A 94 -19.26 -3.18 -7.22
CA PRO A 94 -18.52 -2.40 -8.19
C PRO A 94 -17.82 -3.29 -9.21
N GLU A 95 -17.75 -2.80 -10.44
CA GLU A 95 -16.85 -3.36 -11.44
C GLU A 95 -15.38 -3.16 -11.01
N TRP A 96 -14.46 -3.85 -11.66
CA TRP A 96 -13.04 -3.76 -11.31
C TRP A 96 -12.50 -2.34 -11.40
N LEU A 97 -12.93 -1.59 -12.41
CA LEU A 97 -12.48 -0.21 -12.59
C LEU A 97 -13.01 0.70 -11.49
N ASP A 98 -14.29 0.60 -11.13
CA ASP A 98 -14.91 1.42 -10.07
C ASP A 98 -14.31 1.13 -8.70
N ALA A 99 -14.04 -0.15 -8.40
CA ALA A 99 -13.40 -0.55 -7.15
C ALA A 99 -11.95 -0.01 -7.05
N MET A 100 -11.19 -0.11 -8.14
CA MET A 100 -9.84 0.46 -8.23
C MET A 100 -9.85 1.97 -8.13
N TYR A 101 -10.76 2.62 -8.86
CA TYR A 101 -10.94 4.06 -8.82
C TYR A 101 -11.28 4.53 -7.40
N PHE A 102 -12.25 3.90 -6.73
CA PHE A 102 -12.63 4.23 -5.36
C PHE A 102 -11.46 4.08 -4.37
N SER A 103 -10.65 3.03 -4.53
CA SER A 103 -9.43 2.83 -3.74
C SER A 103 -8.39 3.92 -4.03
N VAL A 104 -8.10 4.25 -5.30
CA VAL A 104 -7.15 5.31 -5.66
C VAL A 104 -7.57 6.66 -5.07
N VAL A 105 -8.83 7.07 -5.22
CA VAL A 105 -9.31 8.36 -4.72
C VAL A 105 -9.34 8.40 -3.19
N THR A 106 -9.51 7.24 -2.53
CA THR A 106 -9.43 7.12 -1.07
C THR A 106 -7.98 7.19 -0.58
N TRP A 107 -7.08 6.41 -1.17
CA TRP A 107 -5.65 6.39 -0.88
C TRP A 107 -4.99 7.77 -1.05
N THR A 108 -5.36 8.46 -2.12
CA THR A 108 -4.90 9.83 -2.41
C THR A 108 -5.66 10.90 -1.63
N THR A 109 -6.68 10.51 -0.86
CA THR A 109 -7.55 11.38 -0.06
C THR A 109 -8.29 12.45 -0.88
N LEU A 110 -8.42 12.19 -2.18
CA LEU A 110 -9.09 13.08 -3.11
C LEU A 110 -10.60 13.08 -2.87
N GLY A 111 -11.21 11.90 -2.83
CA GLY A 111 -12.61 11.71 -2.44
C GLY A 111 -13.63 12.56 -3.20
N TYR A 112 -13.75 12.38 -4.53
CA TYR A 112 -14.74 13.09 -5.36
C TYR A 112 -16.19 12.99 -4.85
N GLY A 113 -16.51 11.93 -4.09
CA GLY A 113 -17.81 11.78 -3.43
C GLY A 113 -18.90 11.18 -4.30
N ASP A 114 -18.52 10.65 -5.47
CA ASP A 114 -19.32 9.81 -6.35
C ASP A 114 -19.62 8.45 -5.71
N PHE A 115 -18.62 7.82 -5.11
CA PHE A 115 -18.79 6.57 -4.35
C PHE A 115 -18.58 6.76 -2.85
N ARG A 116 -19.32 5.97 -2.05
CA ARG A 116 -19.25 5.96 -0.58
C ARG A 116 -19.12 4.53 -0.07
N PRO A 117 -18.42 4.31 1.07
CA PRO A 117 -18.37 2.99 1.66
C PRO A 117 -19.73 2.58 2.25
N VAL A 118 -20.06 1.30 2.13
CA VAL A 118 -21.09 0.68 2.97
C VAL A 118 -20.68 0.71 4.45
N HIS A 119 -21.62 0.50 5.36
CA HIS A 119 -21.37 0.61 6.81
C HIS A 119 -20.15 -0.22 7.26
N ASP A 120 -20.07 -1.47 6.81
CA ASP A 120 -18.99 -2.40 7.16
C ASP A 120 -17.66 -2.11 6.45
N ALA A 121 -17.69 -1.31 5.38
CA ALA A 121 -16.52 -0.90 4.61
C ALA A 121 -15.81 0.34 5.21
N LYS A 122 -16.50 1.11 6.07
CA LYS A 122 -15.99 2.38 6.62
C LYS A 122 -14.63 2.25 7.31
N ILE A 123 -14.45 1.18 8.08
CA ILE A 123 -13.20 0.95 8.81
C ILE A 123 -12.01 0.72 7.86
N TRP A 124 -12.26 0.12 6.69
CA TRP A 124 -11.25 -0.10 5.67
C TRP A 124 -10.89 1.19 4.95
N VAL A 125 -11.87 2.05 4.64
CA VAL A 125 -11.63 3.40 4.10
C VAL A 125 -10.78 4.24 5.06
N MET A 126 -11.10 4.20 6.36
CA MET A 126 -10.31 4.91 7.39
C MET A 126 -8.87 4.40 7.45
N ALA A 127 -8.69 3.07 7.40
CA ALA A 127 -7.37 2.46 7.39
C ALA A 127 -6.58 2.81 6.11
N GLU A 128 -7.22 2.74 4.93
CA GLU A 128 -6.59 3.06 3.65
C GLU A 128 -6.11 4.51 3.59
N ALA A 129 -6.96 5.47 3.99
CA ALA A 129 -6.61 6.88 4.01
C ALA A 129 -5.41 7.16 4.95
N LEU A 130 -5.39 6.55 6.13
CA LEU A 130 -4.28 6.68 7.07
C LEU A 130 -2.99 6.07 6.51
N LEU A 131 -3.07 4.87 5.93
CA LEU A 131 -1.93 4.20 5.32
C LEU A 131 -1.37 4.98 4.13
N GLY A 132 -2.23 5.61 3.32
CA GLY A 132 -1.83 6.49 2.23
C GLY A 132 -0.97 7.67 2.70
N TYR A 133 -1.38 8.34 3.78
CA TYR A 133 -0.60 9.42 4.39
C TYR A 133 0.77 8.94 4.91
N VAL A 134 0.80 7.84 5.64
CA VAL A 134 2.05 7.26 6.17
C VAL A 134 2.98 6.89 5.01
N PHE A 135 2.45 6.26 3.97
CA PHE A 135 3.20 5.89 2.78
C PHE A 135 3.79 7.11 2.08
N MET A 136 3.00 8.17 1.89
CA MET A 136 3.45 9.42 1.26
C MET A 136 4.57 10.08 2.08
N GLY A 137 4.44 10.13 3.41
CA GLY A 137 5.50 10.65 4.28
C GLY A 137 6.82 9.87 4.15
N ILE A 138 6.74 8.54 4.10
CA ILE A 138 7.91 7.69 3.86
C ILE A 138 8.48 7.89 2.46
N PHE A 139 7.63 8.03 1.44
CA PHE A 139 8.06 8.27 0.06
C PHE A 139 8.90 9.55 -0.04
N VAL A 140 8.39 10.66 0.49
CA VAL A 140 9.12 11.94 0.52
C VAL A 140 10.44 11.80 1.27
N ALA A 141 10.45 11.15 2.44
CA ALA A 141 11.67 10.93 3.22
C ALA A 141 12.73 10.13 2.44
N LYS A 142 12.32 9.12 1.66
CA LYS A 142 13.24 8.33 0.83
C LYS A 142 13.84 9.14 -0.32
N ILE A 143 13.04 9.98 -0.99
CA ILE A 143 13.52 10.87 -2.05
C ILE A 143 14.55 11.84 -1.50
N LEU A 144 14.23 12.53 -0.40
CA LEU A 144 15.15 13.48 0.24
C LEU A 144 16.45 12.82 0.69
N TYR A 145 16.38 11.61 1.24
CA TYR A 145 17.56 10.85 1.65
C TYR A 145 18.47 10.49 0.47
N MET A 146 17.92 10.16 -0.70
CA MET A 146 18.73 9.88 -1.88
C MET A 146 19.42 11.14 -2.41
N LEU A 147 18.68 12.25 -2.53
CA LEU A 147 19.25 13.52 -3.01
C LEU A 147 20.42 13.99 -2.14
N ARG A 148 20.29 13.90 -0.81
CA ARG A 148 21.37 14.27 0.12
C ARG A 148 22.60 13.37 -0.05
N GLY A 149 22.39 12.07 -0.27
CA GLY A 149 23.50 11.14 -0.46
C GLY A 149 24.33 11.44 -1.71
N ASP A 150 23.71 11.98 -2.75
CA ASP A 150 24.37 12.33 -4.01
C ASP A 150 25.18 13.65 -3.86
N GLU A 151 24.65 14.64 -3.13
CA GLU A 151 25.35 15.89 -2.80
C GLU A 151 26.66 15.64 -2.04
N ASP A 152 26.62 14.76 -1.03
CA ASP A 152 27.80 14.42 -0.23
C ASP A 152 28.90 13.74 -1.08
N THR A 153 28.53 12.94 -2.09
CA THR A 153 29.51 12.30 -2.99
C THR A 153 30.15 13.28 -3.97
N LEU A 154 29.39 14.22 -4.51
CA LEU A 154 29.91 15.23 -5.44
C LEU A 154 30.87 16.19 -4.73
N ALA A 155 30.54 16.60 -3.49
CA ALA A 155 31.39 17.47 -2.69
C ALA A 155 32.75 16.85 -2.35
N VAL A 156 32.85 15.52 -2.28
CA VAL A 156 34.13 14.80 -2.07
C VAL A 156 34.93 14.68 -3.36
N GLU A 157 34.29 14.56 -4.52
CA GLU A 157 34.97 14.48 -5.81
C GLU A 157 35.55 15.84 -6.27
N GLU A 158 34.96 16.94 -5.82
CA GLU A 158 35.43 18.31 -6.09
C GLU A 158 36.54 18.81 -5.14
N ALA A 159 36.83 18.09 -4.05
CA ALA A 159 37.80 18.48 -3.00
C ALA A 159 39.18 17.81 -3.16
#